data_AF-A0A2C1K3K9-F1
#
_entry.id   AF-A0A2C1K3K9-F1
#
_cell.length_a   1.000
_cell.length_b   1.000
_cell.length_c   1.000
_cell.angle_alpha   90.00
_cell.angle_beta   90.00
_cell.angle_gamma   90.00
#
_symmetry.space_group_name_H-M   'P 1'
#
loop_
_entity.id
_entity.type
_entity.pdbx_description
1 polymer ?
#
loop_
_entity_poly.entity_id
_entity_poly.type
_entity_poly.pdbx_seq_one_letter_code
_entity_poly.pdbx_strand_id
1 'polypeptide(L)'
;MRKAFLILSVFIIGLIGVVTYFSIVGFQYAYLPPDEIVHNKESDKLIDVKNVSYIQDESSEELIELGKKLFYEETFGNEVFFSDIMGMFDGTFTLINVGKAIVKLNGKGTDNLLVEAAETVKIGDRTIEKGELIETGLDVPKGAFTPLGVKFVYEKGNIRAGISCAVCHATLNEEKEVVHGMTNSDLDIGLLVAMATNSASYFSHTEMESIKKFVLTDDRTVENTKGEMVGLPDMKELEEFVDREVMKWPKGSNDTTIDFKNNPVQILDVYTKGDHPYGWSGQGQIGPFKGLSAAINNAHAQNMDTLSQTTISNEILNIDKELYLGTILQNAARKKYRYDPESGEKPSEFFAKVDPTPELME
;
A
#
# COMPACT_ATOMS: atom_id res chain seq x y z
N MET A 1 -1.12 53.23 4.97
CA MET A 1 -1.25 52.51 3.69
C MET A 1 0.06 51.84 3.23
N ARG A 2 1.19 52.55 3.07
CA ARG A 2 2.48 51.96 2.63
C ARG A 2 3.02 50.79 3.47
N LYS A 3 2.94 50.84 4.81
CA LYS A 3 3.44 49.76 5.69
C LYS A 3 2.63 48.47 5.60
N ALA A 4 1.30 48.57 5.46
CA ALA A 4 0.42 47.41 5.32
C ALA A 4 0.64 46.70 3.97
N PHE A 5 0.90 47.47 2.91
CA PHE A 5 1.22 46.93 1.60
C PHE A 5 2.56 46.18 1.62
N LEU A 6 3.56 46.70 2.32
CA LEU A 6 4.89 46.10 2.43
C LEU A 6 4.86 44.79 3.24
N ILE A 7 4.09 44.75 4.33
CA ILE A 7 3.85 43.52 5.11
C ILE A 7 3.12 42.47 4.26
N LEU A 8 2.07 42.87 3.53
CA LEU A 8 1.33 41.98 2.64
C LEU A 8 2.23 41.45 1.50
N SER A 9 3.07 42.28 0.90
CA SER A 9 4.02 41.86 -0.13
C SER A 9 5.06 40.87 0.40
N VAL A 10 5.61 41.09 1.60
CA VAL A 10 6.55 40.14 2.22
C VAL A 10 5.86 38.82 2.53
N PHE A 11 4.60 38.85 2.99
CA PHE A 11 3.82 37.64 3.26
C PHE A 11 3.51 36.87 1.98
N ILE A 12 3.13 37.56 0.90
CA ILE A 12 2.86 36.95 -0.41
C ILE A 12 4.16 36.37 -1.00
N ILE A 13 5.28 37.10 -0.94
CA ILE A 13 6.58 36.60 -1.43
C ILE A 13 7.04 35.40 -0.60
N GLY A 14 6.84 35.42 0.73
CA GLY A 14 7.13 34.29 1.60
C GLY A 14 6.25 33.08 1.27
N LEU A 15 4.95 33.28 1.05
CA LEU A 15 4.01 32.22 0.67
C LEU A 15 4.36 31.65 -0.72
N ILE A 16 4.68 32.51 -1.69
CA ILE A 16 5.15 32.10 -3.02
C ILE A 16 6.47 31.34 -2.90
N GLY A 17 7.39 31.79 -2.05
CA GLY A 17 8.66 31.11 -1.80
C GLY A 17 8.47 29.72 -1.20
N VAL A 18 7.55 29.58 -0.23
CA VAL A 18 7.18 28.30 0.39
C VAL A 18 6.49 27.39 -0.62
N VAL A 19 5.48 27.89 -1.35
CA VAL A 19 4.78 27.12 -2.39
C VAL A 19 5.75 26.69 -3.48
N THR A 20 6.62 27.59 -3.95
CA THR A 20 7.62 27.29 -4.99
C THR A 20 8.66 26.29 -4.49
N TYR A 21 9.12 26.45 -3.25
CA TYR A 21 10.05 25.50 -2.62
C TYR A 21 9.43 24.11 -2.54
N PHE A 22 8.22 23.96 -2.01
CA PHE A 22 7.55 22.65 -1.97
C PHE A 22 7.20 22.12 -3.36
N SER A 23 6.89 22.99 -4.33
CA SER A 23 6.65 22.59 -5.73
C SER A 23 7.87 22.02 -6.42
N ILE A 24 9.08 22.42 -6.00
CA ILE A 24 10.37 22.01 -6.60
C ILE A 24 11.04 20.90 -5.78
N VAL A 25 10.95 21.01 -4.45
CA VAL A 25 11.54 20.10 -3.47
C VAL A 25 10.39 19.26 -2.94
N GLY A 26 10.21 18.07 -3.52
CA GLY A 26 9.24 17.11 -3.01
C GLY A 26 9.41 16.87 -1.51
N PHE A 27 8.33 16.53 -0.83
CA PHE A 27 8.34 16.28 0.62
C PHE A 27 7.85 14.87 0.89
N GLN A 28 8.49 14.16 1.81
CA GLN A 28 8.04 12.87 2.29
C GLN A 28 7.95 12.88 3.81
N TYR A 29 6.93 12.22 4.35
CA TYR A 29 6.74 12.09 5.79
C TYR A 29 6.02 10.80 6.15
N ALA A 30 6.61 10.06 7.09
CA ALA A 30 6.00 8.97 7.82
C ALA A 30 6.23 9.21 9.31
N TYR A 31 5.32 8.75 10.16
CA TYR A 31 5.52 8.81 11.60
C TYR A 31 6.55 7.76 12.04
N LEU A 32 7.64 8.23 12.64
CA LEU A 32 8.62 7.40 13.34
C LEU A 32 8.37 7.54 14.85
N PRO A 33 8.07 6.44 15.56
CA PRO A 33 7.98 6.47 17.02
C PRO A 33 9.30 6.95 17.62
N PRO A 34 9.28 7.75 18.70
CA PRO A 34 10.50 8.14 19.39
C PRO A 34 11.18 6.90 19.99
N ASP A 35 12.50 6.99 20.19
CA ASP A 35 13.25 5.92 20.86
C ASP A 35 12.75 5.74 22.29
N GLU A 36 12.05 4.64 22.54
CA GLU A 36 11.81 4.19 23.89
C GLU A 36 13.00 3.40 24.41
N ILE A 37 13.19 3.46 25.73
CA ILE A 37 14.16 2.64 26.44
C ILE A 37 13.70 1.19 26.26
N VAL A 38 14.37 0.45 25.37
CA VAL A 38 14.12 -0.98 25.17
C VAL A 38 14.27 -1.68 26.53
N HIS A 39 13.15 -2.08 27.14
CA HIS A 39 13.14 -2.77 28.43
C HIS A 39 13.61 -4.24 28.34
N ASN A 40 13.99 -4.70 27.15
CA ASN A 40 14.70 -5.96 26.99
C ASN A 40 16.19 -5.73 27.33
N LYS A 41 16.53 -5.88 28.61
CA LYS A 41 17.92 -6.19 29.00
C LYS A 41 18.28 -7.52 28.35
N GLU A 42 18.99 -7.49 27.23
CA GLU A 42 19.64 -8.69 26.73
C GLU A 42 20.52 -9.28 27.83
N SER A 43 20.41 -10.59 28.04
CA SER A 43 21.53 -11.32 28.60
C SER A 43 22.63 -11.35 27.53
N ASP A 44 23.82 -10.87 27.86
CA ASP A 44 25.05 -10.75 27.02
C ASP A 44 25.59 -12.07 26.40
N LYS A 45 24.73 -13.06 26.15
CA LYS A 45 25.10 -14.35 25.58
C LYS A 45 24.08 -14.76 24.53
N LEU A 46 24.02 -14.01 23.44
CA LEU A 46 23.62 -14.60 22.17
C LEU A 46 24.63 -15.71 21.87
N ILE A 47 24.14 -16.95 21.84
CA ILE A 47 24.96 -18.14 21.57
C ILE A 47 25.65 -17.93 20.24
N ASP A 48 26.95 -18.22 20.21
CA ASP A 48 27.84 -18.17 19.05
C ASP A 48 27.37 -19.19 18.00
N VAL A 49 26.35 -18.80 17.25
CA VAL A 49 25.82 -19.53 16.11
C VAL A 49 26.37 -18.82 14.89
N LYS A 50 27.18 -19.55 14.09
CA LYS A 50 27.69 -19.07 12.79
C LYS A 50 26.52 -18.57 11.94
N ASN A 51 26.29 -17.27 12.00
CA ASN A 51 25.34 -16.55 11.19
C ASN A 51 25.87 -16.55 9.75
N VAL A 52 25.04 -17.00 8.82
CA VAL A 52 25.34 -17.02 7.38
C VAL A 52 25.00 -15.67 6.74
N SER A 53 24.77 -14.60 7.53
CA SER A 53 24.70 -13.25 6.97
C SER A 53 26.12 -12.74 6.79
N TYR A 54 26.53 -12.61 5.53
CA TYR A 54 27.75 -11.92 5.17
C TYR A 54 27.70 -10.48 5.71
N ILE A 55 28.83 -10.06 6.30
CA ILE A 55 29.14 -8.72 6.80
C ILE A 55 28.47 -8.40 8.14
N GLN A 56 29.28 -8.48 9.20
CA GLN A 56 28.93 -8.17 10.59
C GLN A 56 29.81 -6.98 11.05
N ASP A 57 29.95 -5.98 10.19
CA ASP A 57 30.72 -4.75 10.49
C ASP A 57 29.81 -3.59 10.96
N GLU A 58 28.48 -3.74 10.90
CA GLU A 58 27.53 -2.75 11.41
C GLU A 58 27.25 -3.00 12.91
N SER A 59 27.23 -1.92 13.69
CA SER A 59 26.90 -1.99 15.12
C SER A 59 25.44 -2.40 15.32
N SER A 60 25.11 -3.03 16.45
CA SER A 60 23.73 -3.42 16.77
C SER A 60 22.76 -2.23 16.75
N GLU A 61 23.25 -1.02 17.06
CA GLU A 61 22.45 0.21 17.06
C GLU A 61 22.12 0.65 15.63
N GLU A 62 23.09 0.64 14.72
CA GLU A 62 22.86 0.98 13.29
C GLU A 62 21.87 0.02 12.63
N LEU A 63 21.97 -1.29 12.93
CA LEU A 63 21.02 -2.29 12.45
C LEU A 63 19.62 -2.10 13.01
N ILE A 64 19.48 -1.69 14.28
CA ILE A 64 18.18 -1.37 14.89
C ILE A 64 17.56 -0.14 14.24
N GLU A 65 18.34 0.92 14.03
CA GLU A 65 17.87 2.14 13.36
C GLU A 65 17.47 1.88 11.91
N LEU A 66 18.27 1.11 11.17
CA LEU A 66 17.91 0.67 9.83
C LEU A 66 16.61 -0.14 9.85
N GLY A 67 16.47 -1.10 10.77
CA GLY A 67 15.27 -1.90 10.94
C GLY A 67 14.03 -1.04 11.22
N LYS A 68 14.13 -0.07 12.13
CA LYS A 68 13.03 0.88 12.41
C LYS A 68 12.65 1.67 11.17
N LYS A 69 13.63 2.20 10.44
CA LYS A 69 13.37 2.96 9.21
C LYS A 69 12.67 2.11 8.17
N LEU A 70 13.15 0.88 7.93
CA LEU A 70 12.52 -0.05 7.00
C LEU A 70 11.10 -0.43 7.45
N PHE A 71 10.87 -0.59 8.75
CA PHE A 71 9.58 -1.02 9.28
C PHE A 71 8.50 0.07 9.26
N TYR A 72 8.87 1.31 9.61
CA TYR A 72 7.92 2.43 9.76
C TYR A 72 7.85 3.34 8.54
N GLU A 73 8.97 3.57 7.84
CA GLU A 73 9.06 4.56 6.75
C GLU A 73 9.11 3.92 5.36
N GLU A 74 9.76 2.76 5.19
CA GLU A 74 9.92 2.18 3.85
C GLU A 74 8.62 1.61 3.30
N THR A 75 8.29 2.04 2.10
CA THR A 75 7.08 1.67 1.34
C THR A 75 7.43 0.81 0.13
N PHE A 76 8.71 0.67 -0.19
CA PHE A 76 9.19 -0.09 -1.35
C PHE A 76 8.60 0.41 -2.68
N GLY A 77 8.25 1.70 -2.76
CA GLY A 77 7.72 2.34 -3.97
C GLY A 77 6.21 2.13 -4.20
N ASN A 78 5.49 1.51 -3.27
CA ASN A 78 4.06 1.20 -3.44
C ASN A 78 3.13 2.42 -3.45
N GLU A 79 3.65 3.65 -3.24
CA GLU A 79 2.87 4.89 -3.33
C GLU A 79 2.17 5.04 -4.68
N VAL A 80 2.84 4.65 -5.76
CA VAL A 80 2.33 4.79 -7.12
C VAL A 80 1.19 3.81 -7.36
N PHE A 81 1.36 2.56 -6.92
CA PHE A 81 0.33 1.54 -7.02
C PHE A 81 -0.91 1.95 -6.22
N PHE A 82 -0.79 2.17 -4.91
CA PHE A 82 -1.94 2.46 -4.04
C PHE A 82 -2.64 3.77 -4.38
N SER A 83 -1.88 4.83 -4.65
CA SER A 83 -2.48 6.15 -4.91
C SER A 83 -2.87 6.36 -6.36
N ASP A 84 -1.94 6.16 -7.30
CA ASP A 84 -2.14 6.63 -8.67
C ASP A 84 -2.74 5.56 -9.60
N ILE A 85 -2.65 4.27 -9.27
CA ILE A 85 -3.17 3.15 -10.09
C ILE A 85 -4.45 2.58 -9.50
N MET A 86 -4.40 2.05 -8.27
CA MET A 86 -5.57 1.53 -7.56
C MET A 86 -6.55 2.66 -7.21
N GLY A 87 -6.03 3.85 -6.87
CA GLY A 87 -6.88 4.98 -6.48
C GLY A 87 -7.52 4.78 -5.11
N MET A 88 -6.78 4.17 -4.16
CA MET A 88 -7.23 3.99 -2.78
C MET A 88 -7.68 5.29 -2.13
N PHE A 89 -7.14 6.43 -2.58
CA PHE A 89 -7.42 7.75 -2.04
C PHE A 89 -8.11 8.74 -3.00
N ASP A 90 -8.55 8.28 -4.18
CA ASP A 90 -9.11 9.12 -5.25
C ASP A 90 -10.66 9.03 -5.33
N GLY A 91 -11.31 8.22 -4.48
CA GLY A 91 -12.75 7.99 -4.46
C GLY A 91 -13.43 8.30 -3.12
N THR A 92 -14.10 7.31 -2.53
CA THR A 92 -14.85 7.47 -1.26
C THR A 92 -13.94 7.81 -0.08
N PHE A 93 -12.76 7.19 -0.05
CA PHE A 93 -11.71 7.47 0.92
C PHE A 93 -10.71 8.44 0.30
N THR A 94 -10.39 9.57 0.96
CA THR A 94 -9.47 10.59 0.38
C THR A 94 -8.46 11.09 1.40
N LEU A 95 -7.25 11.42 0.95
CA LEU A 95 -6.20 11.99 1.81
C LEU A 95 -6.63 13.29 2.50
N ILE A 96 -7.49 14.08 1.85
CA ILE A 96 -8.06 15.30 2.43
C ILE A 96 -8.93 14.96 3.63
N ASN A 97 -9.82 13.97 3.51
CA ASN A 97 -10.70 13.60 4.61
C ASN A 97 -9.96 12.84 5.71
N VAL A 98 -8.93 12.06 5.38
CA VAL A 98 -7.97 11.49 6.35
C VAL A 98 -7.31 12.62 7.15
N GLY A 99 -6.75 13.63 6.48
CA GLY A 99 -6.14 14.79 7.15
C GLY A 99 -7.12 15.55 8.03
N LYS A 100 -8.37 15.76 7.58
CA LYS A 100 -9.43 16.37 8.42
C LYS A 100 -9.73 15.52 9.66
N ALA A 101 -9.79 14.20 9.51
CA ALA A 101 -10.04 13.28 10.63
C ALA A 101 -8.91 13.37 11.66
N ILE A 102 -7.65 13.39 11.23
CA ILE A 102 -6.48 13.53 12.10
C ILE A 102 -6.51 14.88 12.84
N VAL A 103 -6.81 15.98 12.14
CA VAL A 103 -6.94 17.30 12.78
C VAL A 103 -8.05 17.31 13.84
N LYS A 104 -9.18 16.63 13.59
CA LYS A 104 -10.29 16.48 14.57
C LYS A 104 -9.86 15.74 15.84
N LEU A 105 -8.83 14.89 15.79
CA LEU A 105 -8.29 14.22 16.99
C LEU A 105 -7.63 15.22 17.97
N ASN A 106 -7.24 16.41 17.51
CA ASN A 106 -6.58 17.44 18.31
C ASN A 106 -5.37 16.89 19.11
N GLY A 107 -4.56 16.04 18.46
CA GLY A 107 -3.35 15.44 19.02
C GLY A 107 -3.57 14.29 20.00
N LYS A 108 -4.82 13.84 20.25
CA LYS A 108 -5.10 12.73 21.17
C LYS A 108 -4.68 11.35 20.68
N GLY A 109 -4.58 11.17 19.36
CA GLY A 109 -4.43 9.86 18.74
C GLY A 109 -5.73 9.03 18.75
N THR A 110 -5.72 7.90 18.05
CA THR A 110 -6.81 6.92 17.97
C THR A 110 -6.26 5.60 17.47
N ASP A 111 -6.85 4.49 17.87
CA ASP A 111 -6.64 3.13 17.34
C ASP A 111 -7.66 2.76 16.26
N ASN A 112 -8.53 3.71 15.87
CA ASN A 112 -9.42 3.54 14.73
C ASN A 112 -9.79 4.93 14.20
N LEU A 113 -9.16 5.34 13.11
CA LEU A 113 -9.43 6.63 12.50
C LEU A 113 -10.78 6.61 11.80
N LEU A 114 -11.72 7.41 12.31
CA LEU A 114 -13.02 7.64 11.66
C LEU A 114 -12.90 8.67 10.55
N VAL A 115 -13.09 8.25 9.31
CA VAL A 115 -12.95 9.12 8.13
C VAL A 115 -14.30 9.32 7.46
N GLU A 116 -14.62 10.58 7.18
CA GLU A 116 -15.85 10.95 6.48
C GLU A 116 -15.76 10.55 5.00
N ALA A 117 -16.76 9.81 4.50
CA ALA A 117 -16.88 9.43 3.10
C ALA A 117 -17.00 10.68 2.21
N ALA A 118 -16.13 10.80 1.20
CA ALA A 118 -16.09 11.95 0.30
C ALA A 118 -17.24 11.97 -0.72
N GLU A 119 -17.72 10.79 -1.09
CA GLU A 119 -18.79 10.53 -2.03
C GLU A 119 -19.58 9.28 -1.64
N THR A 120 -20.77 9.11 -2.22
CA THR A 120 -21.58 7.91 -2.02
C THR A 120 -21.08 6.81 -2.95
N VAL A 121 -20.83 5.62 -2.42
CA VAL A 121 -20.46 4.42 -3.19
C VAL A 121 -21.35 3.25 -2.82
N LYS A 122 -21.60 2.38 -3.79
CA LYS A 122 -22.28 1.11 -3.58
C LYS A 122 -21.28 -0.02 -3.77
N ILE A 123 -21.07 -0.81 -2.72
CA ILE A 123 -20.14 -1.94 -2.66
C ILE A 123 -20.97 -3.19 -2.35
N GLY A 124 -21.21 -4.02 -3.37
CA GLY A 124 -22.15 -5.14 -3.26
C GLY A 124 -23.55 -4.65 -2.81
N ASP A 125 -24.02 -5.14 -1.67
CA ASP A 125 -25.32 -4.76 -1.08
C ASP A 125 -25.22 -3.58 -0.09
N ARG A 126 -24.01 -3.10 0.21
CA ARG A 126 -23.78 -1.97 1.12
C ARG A 126 -23.68 -0.67 0.34
N THR A 127 -24.43 0.33 0.76
CA THR A 127 -24.23 1.72 0.31
C THR A 127 -23.55 2.49 1.44
N ILE A 128 -22.42 3.14 1.14
CA ILE A 128 -21.77 4.09 2.04
C ILE A 128 -22.17 5.46 1.56
N GLU A 129 -22.88 6.22 2.38
CA GLU A 129 -23.36 7.54 1.98
C GLU A 129 -22.28 8.60 2.17
N LYS A 130 -22.25 9.60 1.29
CA LYS A 130 -21.40 10.77 1.47
C LYS A 130 -21.63 11.38 2.86
N GLY A 131 -20.56 11.61 3.60
CA GLY A 131 -20.61 12.14 4.96
C GLY A 131 -20.70 11.06 6.05
N GLU A 132 -20.91 9.80 5.70
CA GLU A 132 -20.86 8.67 6.64
C GLU A 132 -19.45 8.54 7.23
N LEU A 133 -19.35 8.22 8.52
CA LEU A 133 -18.07 7.97 9.17
C LEU A 133 -17.68 6.50 8.97
N ILE A 134 -16.56 6.30 8.29
CA ILE A 134 -15.98 5.00 8.01
C ILE A 134 -14.98 4.66 9.11
N GLU A 135 -15.18 3.50 9.75
CA GLU A 135 -14.17 2.86 10.59
C GLU A 135 -13.10 2.26 9.69
N THR A 136 -11.88 2.81 9.75
CA THR A 136 -10.79 2.37 8.87
C THR A 136 -9.88 1.34 9.55
N GLY A 137 -9.84 1.33 10.88
CA GLY A 137 -8.82 0.62 11.66
C GLY A 137 -7.40 1.18 11.46
N LEU A 138 -7.27 2.42 10.94
CA LEU A 138 -5.99 3.10 10.88
C LEU A 138 -5.65 3.72 12.23
N ASP A 139 -4.50 3.34 12.77
CA ASP A 139 -3.96 3.85 14.02
C ASP A 139 -3.29 5.20 13.79
N VAL A 140 -3.54 6.17 14.66
CA VAL A 140 -2.88 7.47 14.70
C VAL A 140 -2.27 7.67 16.09
N PRO A 141 -0.94 7.58 16.23
CA PRO A 141 -0.29 7.81 17.51
C PRO A 141 -0.57 9.22 18.05
N LYS A 142 -0.45 9.37 19.37
CA LYS A 142 -0.61 10.68 20.00
C LYS A 142 0.35 11.72 19.40
N GLY A 143 -0.20 12.86 18.98
CA GLY A 143 0.57 13.95 18.37
C GLY A 143 1.07 13.68 16.94
N ALA A 144 0.75 12.53 16.33
CA ALA A 144 1.12 12.24 14.95
C ALA A 144 0.26 13.03 13.94
N PHE A 145 0.83 13.33 12.78
CA PHE A 145 0.15 14.00 11.66
C PHE A 145 -0.28 13.04 10.55
N THR A 146 0.07 11.76 10.68
CA THR A 146 -0.24 10.69 9.74
C THR A 146 -0.59 9.43 10.50
N PRO A 147 -1.36 8.50 9.91
CA PRO A 147 -1.51 7.18 10.49
C PRO A 147 -0.17 6.45 10.59
N LEU A 148 -0.08 5.52 11.54
CA LEU A 148 1.05 4.65 11.73
C LEU A 148 1.24 3.79 10.47
N GLY A 149 2.47 3.75 9.96
CA GLY A 149 2.82 3.00 8.76
C GLY A 149 2.27 3.57 7.44
N VAL A 150 1.73 4.78 7.42
CA VAL A 150 1.36 5.49 6.19
C VAL A 150 2.36 6.60 5.91
N LYS A 151 3.03 6.53 4.76
CA LYS A 151 3.97 7.54 4.28
C LYS A 151 3.31 8.42 3.23
N PHE A 152 3.30 9.73 3.45
CA PHE A 152 2.84 10.70 2.47
C PHE A 152 4.03 11.21 1.66
N VAL A 153 3.89 11.24 0.34
CA VAL A 153 4.90 11.75 -0.60
C VAL A 153 4.27 12.79 -1.50
N TYR A 154 4.82 14.01 -1.48
CA TYR A 154 4.49 15.07 -2.41
C TYR A 154 5.56 15.19 -3.49
N GLU A 155 5.18 14.97 -4.75
CA GLU A 155 6.08 15.07 -5.89
C GLU A 155 5.33 15.66 -7.11
N LYS A 156 5.93 16.65 -7.78
CA LYS A 156 5.41 17.24 -9.02
C LYS A 156 3.93 17.67 -8.94
N GLY A 157 3.52 18.25 -7.81
CA GLY A 157 2.14 18.72 -7.62
C GLY A 157 1.14 17.67 -7.11
N ASN A 158 1.58 16.43 -6.88
CA ASN A 158 0.70 15.33 -6.47
C ASN A 158 1.10 14.82 -5.09
N ILE A 159 0.11 14.65 -4.21
CA ILE A 159 0.29 13.92 -2.96
C ILE A 159 -0.09 12.46 -3.22
N ARG A 160 0.80 11.55 -2.85
CA ARG A 160 0.58 10.12 -2.79
C ARG A 160 0.71 9.66 -1.35
N ALA A 161 0.12 8.53 -1.03
CA ALA A 161 0.39 7.78 0.17
C ALA A 161 0.77 6.34 -0.17
N GLY A 162 1.78 5.85 0.55
CA GLY A 162 2.23 4.47 0.53
C GLY A 162 2.14 3.87 1.92
N ILE A 163 2.33 2.56 1.97
CA ILE A 163 2.10 1.74 3.16
C ILE A 163 3.38 0.99 3.51
N SER A 164 3.79 1.06 4.77
CA SER A 164 4.91 0.28 5.33
C SER A 164 4.40 -0.89 6.18
N CYS A 165 5.32 -1.73 6.66
CA CYS A 165 5.01 -2.89 7.51
C CYS A 165 4.19 -2.49 8.76
N ALA A 166 4.47 -1.30 9.30
CA ALA A 166 3.87 -0.81 10.52
C ALA A 166 2.35 -0.58 10.45
N VAL A 167 1.73 -0.48 9.26
CA VAL A 167 0.27 -0.34 9.18
C VAL A 167 -0.44 -1.58 9.69
N CYS A 168 0.15 -2.76 9.40
CA CYS A 168 -0.39 -4.07 9.73
C CYS A 168 0.23 -4.60 11.03
N HIS A 169 1.53 -4.38 11.24
CA HIS A 169 2.34 -5.05 12.25
C HIS A 169 2.73 -4.16 13.44
N ALA A 170 2.07 -3.01 13.60
CA ALA A 170 2.15 -2.25 14.83
C ALA A 170 0.76 -1.71 15.18
N THR A 171 0.53 -1.49 16.47
CA THR A 171 -0.72 -0.90 16.96
C THR A 171 -0.46 0.04 18.13
N LEU A 172 -1.51 0.50 18.81
CA LEU A 172 -1.44 1.40 19.94
C LEU A 172 -1.92 0.76 21.24
N ASN A 173 -1.35 1.18 22.37
CA ASN A 173 -1.90 0.88 23.70
C ASN A 173 -3.06 1.82 24.07
N GLU A 174 -3.59 1.68 25.29
CA GLU A 174 -4.67 2.54 25.80
C GLU A 174 -4.27 4.03 25.84
N GLU A 175 -2.98 4.31 26.09
CA GLU A 175 -2.37 5.64 26.12
C GLU A 175 -2.08 6.24 24.73
N LYS A 176 -2.34 5.48 23.66
CA LYS A 176 -2.06 5.83 22.26
C LYS A 176 -0.56 5.96 21.94
N GLU A 177 0.24 5.19 22.66
CA GLU A 177 1.67 4.93 22.40
C GLU A 177 1.83 3.70 21.52
N VAL A 178 2.90 3.64 20.74
CA VAL A 178 3.09 2.58 19.74
C VAL A 178 3.56 1.29 20.40
N VAL A 179 2.79 0.22 20.21
CA VAL A 179 3.18 -1.15 20.54
C VAL A 179 3.84 -1.77 19.33
N HIS A 180 5.18 -1.78 19.33
CA HIS A 180 5.96 -2.32 18.24
C HIS A 180 5.70 -3.82 18.05
N GLY A 181 5.47 -4.21 16.79
CA GLY A 181 5.40 -5.61 16.38
C GLY A 181 4.08 -6.32 16.68
N MET A 182 3.15 -5.69 17.38
CA MET A 182 1.83 -6.22 17.64
C MET A 182 0.89 -5.94 16.48
N THR A 183 0.06 -6.92 16.12
CA THR A 183 -0.93 -6.82 15.04
C THR A 183 -1.89 -5.65 15.23
N ASN A 184 -2.13 -4.90 14.15
CA ASN A 184 -3.32 -4.07 14.01
C ASN A 184 -4.53 -4.96 13.68
N SER A 185 -5.35 -5.25 14.70
CA SER A 185 -6.42 -6.24 14.62
C SER A 185 -7.75 -5.71 14.07
N ASP A 186 -7.88 -4.40 13.84
CA ASP A 186 -9.11 -3.79 13.36
C ASP A 186 -8.97 -3.04 12.03
N LEU A 187 -7.77 -3.01 11.44
CA LEU A 187 -7.52 -2.54 10.07
C LEU A 187 -8.46 -3.22 9.05
N ASP A 188 -9.24 -2.43 8.34
CA ASP A 188 -10.25 -2.92 7.39
C ASP A 188 -9.74 -2.83 5.94
N ILE A 189 -8.75 -3.67 5.59
CA ILE A 189 -8.10 -3.68 4.26
C ILE A 189 -9.13 -3.95 3.16
N GLY A 190 -10.03 -4.91 3.39
CA GLY A 190 -11.07 -5.27 2.42
C GLY A 190 -11.95 -4.07 2.07
N LEU A 191 -12.41 -3.32 3.07
CA LEU A 191 -13.19 -2.10 2.85
C LEU A 191 -12.38 -1.00 2.14
N LEU A 192 -11.11 -0.80 2.52
CA LEU A 192 -10.26 0.22 1.89
C LEU A 192 -10.00 -0.09 0.40
N VAL A 193 -9.79 -1.35 0.04
CA VAL A 193 -9.64 -1.78 -1.36
C VAL A 193 -10.96 -1.64 -2.12
N ALA A 194 -12.09 -2.04 -1.54
CA ALA A 194 -13.41 -1.94 -2.19
C ALA A 194 -13.90 -0.50 -2.40
N MET A 195 -13.36 0.47 -1.66
CA MET A 195 -13.64 1.90 -1.86
C MET A 195 -12.73 2.57 -2.89
N ALA A 196 -11.71 1.85 -3.40
CA ALA A 196 -10.78 2.38 -4.37
C ALA A 196 -11.42 2.53 -5.75
N THR A 197 -10.96 3.50 -6.54
CA THR A 197 -11.55 3.78 -7.86
C THR A 197 -11.18 2.76 -8.94
N ASN A 198 -10.24 1.86 -8.65
CA ASN A 198 -9.77 0.78 -9.52
C ASN A 198 -9.46 -0.46 -8.67
N SER A 199 -10.44 -0.93 -7.88
CA SER A 199 -10.31 -2.13 -7.05
C SER A 199 -9.98 -3.36 -7.87
N ALA A 200 -10.40 -3.40 -9.14
CA ALA A 200 -10.05 -4.43 -10.10
C ALA A 200 -8.54 -4.63 -10.30
N SER A 201 -7.69 -3.65 -9.96
CA SER A 201 -6.23 -3.85 -9.93
C SER A 201 -5.78 -4.93 -8.94
N TYR A 202 -6.66 -5.34 -8.01
CA TYR A 202 -6.38 -6.31 -6.95
C TYR A 202 -6.97 -7.70 -7.17
N PHE A 203 -7.42 -7.99 -8.40
CA PHE A 203 -8.19 -9.19 -8.73
C PHE A 203 -7.48 -10.54 -8.49
N SER A 204 -6.15 -10.58 -8.37
CA SER A 204 -5.39 -11.81 -8.10
C SER A 204 -5.67 -12.44 -6.72
N HIS A 205 -6.22 -11.66 -5.79
CA HIS A 205 -6.56 -12.07 -4.41
C HIS A 205 -8.03 -12.48 -4.23
N THR A 206 -8.69 -12.94 -5.29
CA THR A 206 -10.15 -13.19 -5.31
C THR A 206 -10.46 -14.62 -5.74
N GLU A 207 -11.70 -15.12 -5.55
CA GLU A 207 -12.08 -16.46 -6.05
C GLU A 207 -12.38 -16.49 -7.56
N MET A 208 -11.53 -15.84 -8.37
CA MET A 208 -11.73 -15.75 -9.81
C MET A 208 -11.38 -17.06 -10.52
N GLU A 209 -12.36 -17.70 -11.16
CA GLU A 209 -12.08 -18.89 -11.97
C GLU A 209 -11.35 -18.56 -13.28
N SER A 210 -11.69 -17.44 -13.92
CA SER A 210 -11.06 -17.01 -15.18
C SER A 210 -11.39 -15.55 -15.49
N ILE A 211 -10.37 -14.77 -15.84
CA ILE A 211 -10.52 -13.39 -16.31
C ILE A 211 -11.39 -13.30 -17.59
N LYS A 212 -11.42 -14.36 -18.40
CA LYS A 212 -12.22 -14.43 -19.64
C LYS A 212 -13.72 -14.29 -19.40
N LYS A 213 -14.21 -14.58 -18.19
CA LYS A 213 -15.64 -14.41 -17.84
C LYS A 213 -16.06 -12.95 -17.82
N PHE A 214 -15.12 -12.02 -17.69
CA PHE A 214 -15.35 -10.59 -17.66
C PHE A 214 -15.18 -9.94 -19.03
N VAL A 215 -14.75 -10.68 -20.05
CA VAL A 215 -14.66 -10.18 -21.43
C VAL A 215 -16.06 -10.28 -22.05
N LEU A 216 -16.80 -9.18 -22.03
CA LEU A 216 -18.18 -9.13 -22.52
C LEU A 216 -18.27 -8.75 -24.01
N THR A 217 -17.26 -8.08 -24.53
CA THR A 217 -17.22 -7.52 -25.87
C THR A 217 -15.83 -7.69 -26.48
N ASP A 218 -15.76 -7.76 -27.81
CA ASP A 218 -14.51 -7.84 -28.57
C ASP A 218 -14.04 -6.46 -29.08
N ASP A 219 -14.59 -5.36 -28.55
CA ASP A 219 -14.28 -3.99 -28.97
C ASP A 219 -13.01 -3.43 -28.31
N ARG A 220 -12.64 -3.96 -27.14
CA ARG A 220 -11.42 -3.59 -26.42
C ARG A 220 -10.48 -4.78 -26.38
N THR A 221 -9.41 -4.71 -27.15
CA THR A 221 -8.45 -5.81 -27.26
C THR A 221 -7.01 -5.32 -27.09
N VAL A 222 -6.13 -6.21 -26.63
CA VAL A 222 -4.68 -6.00 -26.60
C VAL A 222 -3.97 -7.10 -27.36
N GLU A 223 -2.83 -6.79 -27.96
CA GLU A 223 -1.95 -7.79 -28.54
C GLU A 223 -1.16 -8.49 -27.43
N ASN A 224 -1.31 -9.81 -27.31
CA ASN A 224 -0.60 -10.60 -26.32
C ASN A 224 0.88 -10.82 -26.70
N THR A 225 1.65 -11.52 -25.85
CA THR A 225 3.07 -11.83 -26.14
C THR A 225 3.29 -12.71 -27.37
N LYS A 226 2.25 -13.41 -27.86
CA LYS A 226 2.28 -14.27 -29.05
C LYS A 226 1.82 -13.55 -30.33
N GLY A 227 1.44 -12.27 -30.23
CA GLY A 227 0.92 -11.50 -31.37
C GLY A 227 -0.57 -11.73 -31.66
N GLU A 228 -1.30 -12.36 -30.74
CA GLU A 228 -2.75 -12.59 -30.88
C GLU A 228 -3.52 -11.48 -30.18
N MET A 229 -4.60 -11.01 -30.80
CA MET A 229 -5.51 -10.05 -30.16
C MET A 229 -6.39 -10.78 -29.12
N VAL A 230 -6.38 -10.31 -27.89
CA VAL A 230 -7.20 -10.83 -26.79
C VAL A 230 -8.05 -9.72 -26.18
N GLY A 231 -9.28 -10.03 -25.80
CA GLY A 231 -10.21 -9.06 -25.20
C GLY A 231 -9.80 -8.66 -23.78
N LEU A 232 -9.93 -7.37 -23.47
CA LEU A 232 -9.83 -6.84 -22.12
C LEU A 232 -11.15 -7.07 -21.36
N PRO A 233 -11.10 -7.23 -20.03
CA PRO A 233 -12.31 -7.38 -19.23
C PRO A 233 -13.11 -6.06 -19.20
N ASP A 234 -14.42 -6.19 -19.05
CA ASP A 234 -15.30 -5.10 -18.65
C ASP A 234 -14.93 -4.68 -17.22
N MET A 235 -14.43 -3.44 -17.07
CA MET A 235 -13.94 -2.97 -15.78
C MET A 235 -15.03 -2.86 -14.73
N LYS A 236 -16.26 -2.51 -15.13
CA LYS A 236 -17.34 -2.36 -14.17
C LYS A 236 -17.71 -3.70 -13.56
N GLU A 237 -17.86 -4.73 -14.39
CA GLU A 237 -18.17 -6.08 -13.90
C GLU A 237 -17.01 -6.68 -13.08
N LEU A 238 -15.76 -6.42 -13.49
CA LEU A 238 -14.59 -6.88 -12.76
C LEU A 238 -14.46 -6.17 -11.40
N GLU A 239 -14.61 -4.85 -11.32
CA GLU A 239 -14.59 -4.08 -10.07
C GLU A 239 -15.71 -4.53 -9.14
N GLU A 240 -16.94 -4.64 -9.64
CA GLU A 240 -18.06 -5.12 -8.83
C GLU A 240 -17.84 -6.54 -8.28
N PHE A 241 -17.13 -7.39 -9.03
CA PHE A 241 -16.71 -8.71 -8.55
C PHE A 241 -15.63 -8.60 -7.47
N VAL A 242 -14.55 -7.88 -7.74
CA VAL A 242 -13.44 -7.74 -6.78
C VAL A 242 -13.91 -7.10 -5.48
N ASP A 243 -14.73 -6.06 -5.54
CA ASP A 243 -15.35 -5.41 -4.39
C ASP A 243 -16.10 -6.40 -3.50
N ARG A 244 -16.94 -7.27 -4.09
CA ARG A 244 -17.67 -8.29 -3.34
C ARG A 244 -16.75 -9.33 -2.71
N GLU A 245 -15.64 -9.65 -3.36
CA GLU A 245 -14.66 -10.62 -2.88
C GLU A 245 -13.87 -10.07 -1.70
N VAL A 246 -13.28 -8.87 -1.82
CA VAL A 246 -12.47 -8.28 -0.74
C VAL A 246 -13.32 -7.86 0.46
N MET A 247 -14.61 -7.55 0.27
CA MET A 247 -15.54 -7.29 1.38
C MET A 247 -15.85 -8.53 2.25
N LYS A 248 -15.43 -9.73 1.84
CA LYS A 248 -15.52 -10.93 2.69
C LYS A 248 -14.42 -10.96 3.76
N TRP A 249 -13.38 -10.12 3.63
CA TRP A 249 -12.21 -10.15 4.51
C TRP A 249 -12.58 -9.63 5.89
N PRO A 250 -12.30 -10.40 6.97
CA PRO A 250 -12.40 -9.88 8.32
C PRO A 250 -11.48 -8.67 8.55
N LYS A 251 -11.86 -7.78 9.47
CA LYS A 251 -10.92 -6.77 9.98
C LYS A 251 -9.69 -7.43 10.61
N GLY A 252 -8.52 -6.79 10.49
CA GLY A 252 -7.26 -7.33 10.95
C GLY A 252 -6.77 -8.55 10.17
N SER A 253 -7.27 -8.73 8.94
CA SER A 253 -6.86 -9.81 8.04
C SER A 253 -6.56 -9.29 6.65
N ASN A 254 -5.71 -10.01 5.92
CA ASN A 254 -5.47 -9.80 4.51
C ASN A 254 -5.22 -11.12 3.79
N ASP A 255 -5.49 -11.12 2.50
CA ASP A 255 -4.95 -12.13 1.61
C ASP A 255 -3.69 -11.56 0.96
N THR A 256 -2.59 -12.28 1.09
CA THR A 256 -1.33 -11.97 0.41
C THR A 256 -0.95 -13.07 -0.56
N THR A 257 -1.87 -13.95 -0.92
CA THR A 257 -1.65 -15.00 -1.90
C THR A 257 -2.31 -14.64 -3.22
N ILE A 258 -1.58 -14.88 -4.30
CA ILE A 258 -1.96 -14.49 -5.66
C ILE A 258 -2.32 -15.74 -6.47
N ASP A 259 -3.27 -16.51 -5.95
CA ASP A 259 -3.59 -17.86 -6.45
C ASP A 259 -5.08 -18.03 -6.87
N PHE A 260 -5.79 -16.91 -6.98
CA PHE A 260 -7.24 -16.88 -7.16
C PHE A 260 -8.02 -17.70 -6.12
N LYS A 261 -7.54 -17.67 -4.88
CA LYS A 261 -8.30 -18.03 -3.69
C LYS A 261 -8.44 -16.79 -2.84
N ASN A 262 -9.64 -16.63 -2.30
CA ASN A 262 -9.92 -15.59 -1.33
C ASN A 262 -9.79 -16.24 0.05
N ASN A 263 -8.57 -16.26 0.57
CA ASN A 263 -8.18 -17.03 1.75
C ASN A 263 -7.61 -16.14 2.88
N PRO A 264 -8.23 -14.99 3.21
CA PRO A 264 -7.65 -13.99 4.09
C PRO A 264 -7.25 -14.62 5.43
N VAL A 265 -6.00 -14.37 5.82
CA VAL A 265 -5.45 -14.81 7.10
C VAL A 265 -5.34 -13.63 8.04
N GLN A 266 -5.46 -13.89 9.33
CA GLN A 266 -5.22 -12.86 10.33
C GLN A 266 -3.79 -12.31 10.18
N ILE A 267 -3.66 -10.99 10.22
CA ILE A 267 -2.36 -10.32 10.25
C ILE A 267 -1.61 -10.82 11.49
N LEU A 268 -0.43 -11.38 11.27
CA LEU A 268 0.38 -11.95 12.36
C LEU A 268 1.14 -10.84 13.08
N ASP A 269 1.46 -11.05 14.36
CA ASP A 269 2.47 -10.24 15.03
C ASP A 269 3.86 -10.55 14.44
N VAL A 270 4.83 -9.66 14.67
CA VAL A 270 6.23 -9.87 14.23
C VAL A 270 7.15 -10.21 15.41
N TYR A 271 6.60 -10.76 16.50
CA TYR A 271 7.42 -11.38 17.52
C TYR A 271 7.92 -12.72 16.99
N THR A 272 9.24 -12.81 16.80
CA THR A 272 9.87 -13.95 16.12
C THR A 272 10.79 -14.75 17.04
N LYS A 273 10.88 -14.34 18.32
CA LYS A 273 11.82 -14.92 19.28
C LYS A 273 11.31 -16.28 19.74
N GLY A 274 11.78 -17.32 19.05
CA GLY A 274 11.46 -18.71 19.36
C GLY A 274 10.44 -19.33 18.41
N ASP A 275 9.91 -18.55 17.48
CA ASP A 275 8.80 -18.94 16.58
C ASP A 275 9.27 -19.56 15.26
N HIS A 276 10.57 -19.80 15.11
CA HIS A 276 11.11 -20.48 13.94
C HIS A 276 10.86 -22.00 14.03
N PRO A 277 10.57 -22.67 12.89
CA PRO A 277 10.56 -22.11 11.54
C PRO A 277 9.28 -21.35 11.19
N TYR A 278 9.45 -20.31 10.36
CA TYR A 278 8.36 -19.42 9.93
C TYR A 278 7.53 -20.08 8.82
N GLY A 279 6.53 -20.86 9.24
CA GLY A 279 5.58 -21.53 8.34
C GLY A 279 5.40 -23.00 8.70
N TRP A 280 4.17 -23.50 8.51
CA TRP A 280 3.79 -24.87 8.89
C TRP A 280 4.58 -25.97 8.14
N SER A 281 5.09 -25.66 6.94
CA SER A 281 5.88 -26.56 6.09
C SER A 281 7.36 -26.63 6.48
N GLY A 282 7.80 -25.84 7.46
CA GLY A 282 9.23 -25.66 7.76
C GLY A 282 9.94 -24.71 6.80
N GLN A 283 9.19 -23.93 6.01
CA GLN A 283 9.74 -22.77 5.33
C GLN A 283 10.36 -21.82 6.37
N GLY A 284 11.47 -21.16 6.03
CA GLY A 284 12.21 -20.37 7.02
C GLY A 284 12.88 -21.21 8.12
N GLN A 285 13.37 -22.41 7.81
CA GLN A 285 14.31 -23.14 8.69
C GLN A 285 15.76 -22.68 8.51
N ILE A 286 16.12 -22.27 7.29
CA ILE A 286 17.49 -21.97 6.86
C ILE A 286 17.47 -20.66 6.05
N GLY A 287 18.49 -19.82 6.20
CA GLY A 287 18.63 -18.54 5.50
C GLY A 287 18.91 -17.36 6.45
N PRO A 288 19.08 -16.14 5.92
CA PRO A 288 19.26 -14.93 6.74
C PRO A 288 18.13 -14.79 7.76
N PHE A 289 18.48 -14.52 9.02
CA PHE A 289 17.52 -14.45 10.14
C PHE A 289 16.59 -15.68 10.24
N LYS A 290 17.12 -16.89 9.99
CA LYS A 290 16.35 -18.14 9.90
C LYS A 290 15.25 -18.05 8.83
N GLY A 291 15.54 -17.42 7.70
CA GLY A 291 14.61 -17.26 6.57
C GLY A 291 13.47 -16.27 6.78
N LEU A 292 13.46 -15.52 7.89
CA LEU A 292 12.49 -14.46 8.15
C LEU A 292 12.48 -13.38 7.05
N SER A 293 13.66 -13.06 6.50
CA SER A 293 13.81 -12.06 5.45
C SER A 293 12.99 -12.40 4.20
N ALA A 294 12.87 -13.69 3.86
CA ALA A 294 12.09 -14.12 2.71
C ALA A 294 10.58 -13.96 2.94
N ALA A 295 10.11 -14.20 4.17
CA ALA A 295 8.69 -14.07 4.52
C ALA A 295 8.24 -12.60 4.52
N ILE A 296 9.04 -11.70 5.11
CA ILE A 296 8.70 -10.28 5.23
C ILE A 296 8.73 -9.59 3.86
N ASN A 297 9.75 -9.87 3.03
CA ASN A 297 9.89 -9.19 1.75
C ASN A 297 8.82 -9.61 0.73
N ASN A 298 8.27 -10.83 0.84
CA ASN A 298 7.32 -11.37 -0.12
C ASN A 298 5.98 -10.60 -0.13
N ALA A 299 5.44 -10.30 1.06
CA ALA A 299 4.16 -9.60 1.19
C ALA A 299 4.21 -8.19 0.55
N HIS A 300 5.24 -7.40 0.86
CA HIS A 300 5.34 -6.01 0.38
C HIS A 300 5.85 -5.88 -1.06
N ALA A 301 6.79 -6.72 -1.50
CA ALA A 301 7.44 -6.56 -2.81
C ALA A 301 6.79 -7.35 -3.95
N GLN A 302 5.86 -8.27 -3.66
CA GLN A 302 5.24 -9.12 -4.68
C GLN A 302 3.71 -9.16 -4.57
N ASN A 303 3.16 -9.24 -3.36
CA ASN A 303 1.76 -9.61 -3.22
C ASN A 303 0.84 -8.39 -3.08
N MET A 304 1.24 -7.38 -2.31
CA MET A 304 0.43 -6.18 -2.08
C MET A 304 0.53 -5.14 -3.20
N ASP A 305 1.59 -5.18 -4.04
CA ASP A 305 1.69 -4.42 -5.28
C ASP A 305 1.52 -5.37 -6.47
N THR A 306 0.34 -5.31 -7.10
CA THR A 306 0.01 -6.27 -8.16
C THR A 306 0.72 -5.99 -9.47
N LEU A 307 1.33 -4.81 -9.65
CA LEU A 307 2.19 -4.55 -10.82
C LEU A 307 3.44 -5.42 -10.80
N SER A 308 4.00 -5.67 -9.61
CA SER A 308 5.20 -6.50 -9.45
C SER A 308 5.01 -7.94 -9.91
N GLN A 309 3.75 -8.39 -10.05
CA GLN A 309 3.37 -9.73 -10.51
C GLN A 309 3.34 -9.86 -12.03
N THR A 310 3.47 -8.76 -12.77
CA THR A 310 3.39 -8.75 -14.24
C THR A 310 4.31 -9.77 -14.89
N THR A 311 5.56 -9.85 -14.41
CA THR A 311 6.60 -10.72 -14.98
C THR A 311 6.36 -12.21 -14.73
N ILE A 312 5.55 -12.55 -13.73
CA ILE A 312 5.22 -13.93 -13.32
C ILE A 312 3.74 -14.30 -13.57
N SER A 313 2.97 -13.37 -14.14
CA SER A 313 1.52 -13.50 -14.33
C SER A 313 1.13 -14.70 -15.20
N ASN A 314 1.95 -15.03 -16.19
CA ASN A 314 1.70 -16.19 -17.06
C ASN A 314 1.95 -17.50 -16.32
N GLU A 315 3.00 -17.58 -15.50
CA GLU A 315 3.42 -18.79 -14.80
C GLU A 315 2.51 -19.11 -13.61
N ILE A 316 2.03 -18.09 -12.89
CA ILE A 316 1.26 -18.26 -11.66
C ILE A 316 -0.24 -18.15 -11.91
N LEU A 317 -0.66 -17.17 -12.72
CA LEU A 317 -2.07 -16.86 -12.93
C LEU A 317 -2.61 -17.40 -14.27
N ASN A 318 -1.73 -17.90 -15.15
CA ASN A 318 -2.09 -18.29 -16.52
C ASN A 318 -2.76 -17.13 -17.30
N ILE A 319 -2.26 -15.90 -17.06
CA ILE A 319 -2.67 -14.69 -17.76
C ILE A 319 -1.44 -14.13 -18.48
N ASP A 320 -1.59 -13.84 -19.77
CA ASP A 320 -0.52 -13.20 -20.55
C ASP A 320 -0.17 -11.82 -19.94
N LYS A 321 1.13 -11.48 -19.89
CA LYS A 321 1.60 -10.25 -19.25
C LYS A 321 0.94 -8.98 -19.81
N GLU A 322 0.63 -8.95 -21.11
CA GLU A 322 -0.01 -7.79 -21.74
C GLU A 322 -1.48 -7.72 -21.33
N LEU A 323 -2.18 -8.86 -21.29
CA LEU A 323 -3.55 -8.92 -20.78
C LEU A 323 -3.61 -8.53 -19.29
N TYR A 324 -2.63 -8.97 -18.49
CA TYR A 324 -2.51 -8.67 -17.08
C TYR A 324 -2.32 -7.16 -16.83
N LEU A 325 -1.28 -6.56 -17.43
CA LEU A 325 -1.05 -5.11 -17.34
C LEU A 325 -2.21 -4.31 -17.92
N GLY A 326 -2.70 -4.70 -19.08
CA GLY A 326 -3.84 -4.06 -19.74
C GLY A 326 -5.05 -4.02 -18.83
N THR A 327 -5.32 -5.10 -18.10
CA THR A 327 -6.41 -5.18 -17.11
C THR A 327 -6.20 -4.22 -15.94
N ILE A 328 -5.03 -4.25 -15.29
CA ILE A 328 -4.74 -3.41 -14.11
C ILE A 328 -4.77 -1.92 -14.44
N LEU A 329 -4.24 -1.55 -15.60
CA LEU A 329 -4.06 -0.15 -16.00
C LEU A 329 -5.31 0.44 -16.67
N GLN A 330 -6.30 -0.37 -17.05
CA GLN A 330 -7.47 0.06 -17.83
C GLN A 330 -8.28 1.16 -17.14
N ASN A 331 -8.45 1.06 -15.81
CA ASN A 331 -9.14 2.08 -15.02
C ASN A 331 -8.23 2.78 -14.02
N ALA A 332 -6.92 2.83 -14.27
CA ALA A 332 -5.98 3.48 -13.36
C ALA A 332 -6.46 4.89 -12.96
N ALA A 333 -6.40 5.19 -11.66
CA ALA A 333 -7.01 6.37 -11.08
C ALA A 333 -6.48 7.66 -11.73
N ARG A 334 -5.16 7.74 -11.92
CA ARG A 334 -4.53 8.81 -12.69
C ARG A 334 -4.49 8.49 -14.17
N LYS A 335 -4.95 9.45 -14.97
CA LYS A 335 -4.90 9.39 -16.43
C LYS A 335 -3.52 9.06 -17.01
N LYS A 336 -2.42 9.49 -16.37
CA LYS A 336 -1.06 9.17 -16.84
C LYS A 336 -0.74 7.67 -16.86
N TYR A 337 -1.39 6.87 -16.00
CA TYR A 337 -1.21 5.43 -15.93
C TYR A 337 -2.34 4.66 -16.61
N ARG A 338 -3.35 5.37 -17.14
CA ARG A 338 -4.53 4.72 -17.72
C ARG A 338 -4.20 4.25 -19.13
N TYR A 339 -4.09 2.94 -19.30
CA TYR A 339 -3.80 2.34 -20.60
C TYR A 339 -4.98 2.54 -21.57
N ASP A 340 -4.64 2.94 -22.79
CA ASP A 340 -5.60 3.14 -23.89
C ASP A 340 -5.43 2.02 -24.94
N PRO A 341 -6.37 1.07 -25.05
CA PRO A 341 -6.30 0.00 -26.04
C PRO A 341 -6.38 0.50 -27.49
N GLU A 342 -6.85 1.72 -27.74
CA GLU A 342 -6.89 2.31 -29.09
C GLU A 342 -5.55 2.95 -29.50
N SER A 343 -4.59 3.06 -28.58
CA SER A 343 -3.28 3.67 -28.83
C SER A 343 -2.42 2.89 -29.83
N GLY A 344 -2.72 1.60 -30.04
CA GLY A 344 -1.92 0.69 -30.86
C GLY A 344 -0.58 0.28 -30.21
N GLU A 345 -0.35 0.66 -28.96
CA GLU A 345 0.83 0.29 -28.17
C GLU A 345 0.52 -0.89 -27.23
N LYS A 346 1.50 -1.75 -26.94
CA LYS A 346 1.31 -2.82 -25.95
C LYS A 346 1.27 -2.27 -24.52
N PRO A 347 0.46 -2.85 -23.61
CA PRO A 347 0.43 -2.44 -22.21
C PRO A 347 1.80 -2.33 -21.53
N SER A 348 2.73 -3.26 -21.80
CA SER A 348 4.09 -3.20 -21.27
C SER A 348 4.93 -2.05 -21.82
N GLU A 349 4.82 -1.77 -23.12
CA GLU A 349 5.50 -0.64 -23.78
C GLU A 349 4.97 0.70 -23.25
N PHE A 350 3.65 0.81 -23.11
CA PHE A 350 3.00 1.97 -22.50
C PHE A 350 3.49 2.18 -21.07
N PHE A 351 3.46 1.12 -20.25
CA PHE A 351 3.82 1.22 -18.84
C PHE A 351 5.30 1.61 -18.66
N ALA A 352 6.22 1.06 -19.47
CA ALA A 352 7.64 1.41 -19.43
C ALA A 352 7.91 2.92 -19.66
N LYS A 353 7.03 3.65 -20.36
CA LYS A 353 7.16 5.10 -20.56
C LYS A 353 6.73 5.93 -19.35
N VAL A 354 5.84 5.39 -18.52
CA VAL A 354 5.20 6.11 -17.41
C VAL A 354 5.62 5.57 -16.04
N ASP A 355 6.31 4.43 -16.02
CA ASP A 355 6.86 3.80 -14.84
C ASP A 355 7.82 4.77 -14.12
N PRO A 356 7.58 5.08 -12.84
CA PRO A 356 8.49 5.88 -12.03
C PRO A 356 9.83 5.17 -11.75
N THR A 357 9.93 3.87 -11.96
CA THR A 357 11.11 3.02 -11.67
C THR A 357 11.52 2.14 -12.87
N PRO A 358 11.81 2.73 -14.05
CA PRO A 358 11.94 2.01 -15.32
C PRO A 358 13.10 1.01 -15.38
N GLU A 359 14.09 1.09 -14.47
CA GLU A 359 15.28 0.24 -14.45
C GLU A 359 15.07 -1.13 -13.77
N LEU A 360 13.88 -1.40 -13.20
CA LEU A 360 13.59 -2.64 -12.46
C LEU A 360 12.77 -3.68 -13.25
N MET A 361 12.35 -3.38 -14.48
CA MET A 361 11.44 -4.23 -15.28
C MET A 361 12.10 -5.01 -16.45
N GLU A 362 13.44 -5.07 -16.53
CA GLU A 362 14.16 -5.92 -17.51
C GLU A 362 14.43 -7.35 -17.02
#